data_AF-A0A934FQV8-F1
#
_entry.id   AF-A0A934FQV8-F1
#
_cell.length_a   1.000
_cell.length_b   1.000
_cell.length_c   1.000
_cell.angle_alpha   90.00
_cell.angle_beta   90.00
_cell.angle_gamma   90.00
#
_symmetry.space_group_name_H-M   'P 1'
#
loop_
_entity.id
_entity.type
_entity.pdbx_description
1 polymer ?
#
loop_
_entity_poly.entity_id
_entity_poly.type
_entity_poly.pdbx_seq_one_letter_code
_entity_poly.pdbx_strand_id
1 'polypeptide(L)'
;MRPAFRTVFLVSAAAVFGGAGVYWRSEAQRTALRNERLAAAADEAGRGRDAAASRARELEARLFEREAELAAARDQLTAALTQVEAVNTTLAREQGELERARADFEQRRERVRAPMPEGVRLVVVAIDECLARDGLNGIKLLDARALRDDALREVEVLESGRDHRSATLWTAEELRFALDRATGELALRFRGGTVLRDGVSRPIDPAGESILLSGVDGEHWEQRLPSLVIAAGEYPVTVAAREAREALDPGTMESWRVRLETLLANATTGKRWRVGRFRILRDAYFVDASIHGYGQDGLLAESASARRLAIEIDRDGGSVALLLEDGVLRKPGGETTIPATGYRMLLPGVTPRDAIDAMLGLVIDRR
;
A
#
# COMPACT_ATOMS: atom_id res chain seq x y z
N MET A 1 -112.92 46.34 -79.49
CA MET A 1 -113.78 47.48 -79.92
C MET A 1 -113.00 48.78 -79.81
N ARG A 2 -113.25 49.71 -80.75
CA ARG A 2 -112.81 51.13 -80.79
C ARG A 2 -113.72 52.00 -79.89
N PRO A 3 -113.51 53.32 -79.67
CA PRO A 3 -112.28 54.15 -79.76
C PRO A 3 -112.16 55.32 -78.71
N ALA A 4 -111.09 56.12 -78.85
CA ALA A 4 -111.03 57.61 -78.82
C ALA A 4 -111.32 58.49 -77.56
N PHE A 5 -110.46 59.52 -77.48
CA PHE A 5 -110.58 60.94 -77.05
C PHE A 5 -109.49 61.29 -76.01
N ARG A 6 -108.42 62.04 -76.26
CA ARG A 6 -108.03 63.13 -77.20
C ARG A 6 -108.48 64.56 -76.79
N THR A 7 -107.49 65.31 -76.29
CA THR A 7 -107.29 66.78 -76.36
C THR A 7 -107.95 67.69 -75.30
N VAL A 8 -107.25 68.83 -75.08
CA VAL A 8 -107.57 70.05 -74.28
C VAL A 8 -106.99 70.00 -72.85
N PHE A 9 -106.25 70.99 -72.31
CA PHE A 9 -105.78 72.32 -72.81
C PHE A 9 -104.26 72.50 -72.49
N LEU A 10 -103.59 73.47 -73.17
CA LEU A 10 -102.36 74.13 -72.68
C LEU A 10 -102.70 75.28 -71.71
N VAL A 11 -101.72 75.67 -70.86
CA VAL A 11 -101.33 77.04 -70.42
C VAL A 11 -100.87 77.02 -68.95
N SER A 12 -99.57 77.23 -68.71
CA SER A 12 -98.93 77.86 -67.50
C SER A 12 -97.41 77.53 -67.44
N ALA A 13 -96.64 77.91 -68.46
CA ALA A 13 -95.27 77.43 -68.66
C ALA A 13 -94.14 78.41 -68.23
N ALA A 14 -94.40 79.36 -67.32
CA ALA A 14 -93.50 80.52 -67.10
C ALA A 14 -93.03 80.75 -65.65
N ALA A 15 -93.37 79.90 -64.66
CA ALA A 15 -93.05 80.16 -63.25
C ALA A 15 -92.38 78.99 -62.48
N VAL A 16 -91.97 77.91 -63.17
CA VAL A 16 -91.41 76.70 -62.52
C VAL A 16 -89.88 76.59 -62.65
N PHE A 17 -89.26 77.24 -63.64
CA PHE A 17 -87.83 77.07 -63.93
C PHE A 17 -86.86 77.80 -62.97
N GLY A 18 -87.34 78.71 -62.11
CA GLY A 18 -86.51 79.35 -61.08
C GLY A 18 -86.25 78.47 -59.85
N GLY A 19 -87.23 77.66 -59.44
CA GLY A 19 -87.10 76.78 -58.27
C GLY A 19 -86.20 75.58 -58.51
N ALA A 20 -86.20 75.04 -59.74
CA ALA A 20 -85.41 73.87 -60.10
C ALA A 20 -83.90 74.09 -59.90
N GLY A 21 -83.34 75.22 -60.35
CA GLY A 21 -81.89 75.48 -60.24
C GLY A 21 -81.38 75.57 -58.80
N VAL A 22 -82.17 76.14 -57.88
CA VAL A 22 -81.82 76.23 -56.46
C VAL A 22 -82.02 74.90 -55.75
N TYR A 23 -83.09 74.17 -56.08
CA TYR A 23 -83.33 72.82 -55.55
C TYR A 23 -82.18 71.87 -55.93
N TRP A 24 -81.85 71.79 -57.23
CA TRP A 24 -80.73 70.98 -57.75
C TRP A 24 -79.37 71.40 -57.18
N ARG A 25 -79.09 72.69 -56.95
CA ARG A 25 -77.87 73.12 -56.23
C ARG A 25 -77.86 72.68 -54.76
N SER A 26 -78.98 72.80 -54.06
CA SER A 26 -79.08 72.38 -52.65
C SER A 26 -79.00 70.87 -52.48
N GLU A 27 -79.47 70.12 -53.48
CA GLU A 27 -79.42 68.67 -53.52
C GLU A 27 -78.02 68.20 -53.90
N ALA A 28 -77.37 68.84 -54.89
CA ALA A 28 -75.96 68.62 -55.21
C ALA A 28 -75.03 68.90 -54.00
N GLN A 29 -75.24 69.99 -53.26
CA GLN A 29 -74.51 70.27 -52.02
C GLN A 29 -74.80 69.25 -50.93
N ARG A 30 -76.06 68.81 -50.75
CA ARG A 30 -76.40 67.74 -49.79
C ARG A 30 -75.78 66.39 -50.19
N THR A 31 -75.72 66.06 -51.48
CA THR A 31 -75.00 64.86 -51.94
C THR A 31 -73.50 64.99 -51.79
N ALA A 32 -72.91 66.17 -52.03
CA ALA A 32 -71.47 66.40 -51.82
C ALA A 32 -71.10 66.22 -50.34
N LEU A 33 -71.83 66.86 -49.42
CA LEU A 33 -71.58 66.78 -47.98
C LEU A 33 -71.92 65.40 -47.40
N ARG A 34 -72.86 64.66 -48.02
CA ARG A 34 -73.12 63.24 -47.72
C ARG A 34 -71.98 62.34 -48.22
N ASN A 35 -71.48 62.57 -49.43
CA ASN A 35 -70.36 61.81 -50.00
C ASN A 35 -69.06 62.08 -49.24
N GLU A 36 -68.81 63.31 -48.80
CA GLU A 36 -67.68 63.70 -47.96
C GLU A 36 -67.74 63.02 -46.58
N ARG A 37 -68.92 63.00 -45.94
CA ARG A 37 -69.13 62.23 -44.69
C ARG A 37 -68.99 60.72 -44.87
N LEU A 38 -69.46 60.18 -46.00
CA LEU A 38 -69.28 58.76 -46.33
C LEU A 38 -67.81 58.42 -46.63
N ALA A 39 -67.07 59.32 -47.28
CA ALA A 39 -65.63 59.17 -47.50
C ALA A 39 -64.85 59.22 -46.17
N ALA A 40 -65.12 60.22 -45.32
CA ALA A 40 -64.51 60.32 -43.99
C ALA A 40 -64.79 59.08 -43.12
N ALA A 41 -66.04 58.58 -43.14
CA ALA A 41 -66.40 57.34 -42.44
C ALA A 41 -65.75 56.09 -43.06
N ALA A 42 -65.57 56.05 -44.38
CA ALA A 42 -64.85 54.97 -45.07
C ALA A 42 -63.35 54.98 -44.74
N ASP A 43 -62.72 56.16 -44.63
CA ASP A 43 -61.32 56.34 -44.24
C ASP A 43 -61.08 56.05 -42.76
N GLU A 44 -62.04 56.36 -41.88
CA GLU A 44 -62.02 55.97 -40.47
C GLU A 44 -62.20 54.46 -40.31
N ALA A 45 -63.15 53.84 -41.04
CA ALA A 45 -63.30 52.39 -41.09
C ALA A 45 -62.13 51.67 -41.80
N GLY A 46 -61.42 52.36 -42.71
CA GLY A 46 -60.16 51.90 -43.30
C GLY A 46 -59.06 51.85 -42.25
N ARG A 47 -58.74 53.00 -41.64
CA ARG A 47 -57.74 53.10 -40.57
C ARG A 47 -58.04 52.18 -39.39
N GLY A 48 -59.31 51.98 -39.02
CA GLY A 48 -59.72 51.02 -38.00
C GLY A 48 -59.42 49.57 -38.37
N ARG A 49 -59.64 49.18 -39.63
CA ARG A 49 -59.27 47.85 -40.16
C ARG A 49 -57.76 47.68 -40.25
N ASP A 50 -57.02 48.70 -40.69
CA ASP A 50 -55.56 48.64 -40.79
C ASP A 50 -54.90 48.57 -39.40
N ALA A 51 -55.43 49.29 -38.41
CA ALA A 51 -54.99 49.20 -37.03
C ALA A 51 -55.31 47.83 -36.41
N ALA A 52 -56.50 47.27 -36.69
CA ALA A 52 -56.86 45.93 -36.25
C ALA A 52 -55.97 44.84 -36.90
N ALA A 53 -55.73 44.93 -38.21
CA ALA A 53 -54.82 44.04 -38.93
C ALA A 53 -53.38 44.15 -38.45
N SER A 54 -52.90 45.35 -38.12
CA SER A 54 -51.56 45.57 -37.56
C SER A 54 -51.43 44.92 -36.18
N ARG A 55 -52.43 45.08 -35.30
CA ARG A 55 -52.46 44.41 -33.98
C ARG A 55 -52.58 42.89 -34.11
N ALA A 56 -53.34 42.38 -35.09
CA ALA A 56 -53.44 40.95 -35.34
C ALA A 56 -52.06 40.36 -35.70
N ARG A 57 -51.34 40.98 -36.64
CA ARG A 57 -49.96 40.58 -37.00
C ARG A 57 -48.98 40.68 -35.83
N GLU A 58 -49.10 41.72 -35.00
CA GLU A 58 -48.26 41.88 -33.80
C GLU A 58 -48.52 40.76 -32.76
N LEU A 59 -49.79 40.38 -32.58
CA LEU A 59 -50.16 39.27 -31.70
C LEU A 59 -49.74 37.91 -32.27
N GLU A 60 -49.90 37.69 -33.57
CA GLU A 60 -49.40 36.48 -34.27
C GLU A 60 -47.89 36.35 -34.14
N ALA A 61 -47.12 37.44 -34.33
CA ALA A 61 -45.67 37.45 -34.14
C ALA A 61 -45.28 37.11 -32.69
N ARG A 62 -45.94 37.72 -31.70
CA ARG A 62 -45.69 37.43 -30.27
C ARG A 62 -46.09 36.01 -29.88
N LEU A 63 -47.15 35.45 -30.46
CA LEU A 63 -47.53 34.06 -30.24
C LEU A 63 -46.46 33.11 -30.81
N PHE A 64 -45.98 33.37 -32.03
CA PHE A 64 -44.90 32.60 -32.65
C PHE A 64 -43.60 32.67 -31.84
N GLU A 65 -43.21 33.84 -31.33
CA GLU A 65 -42.07 34.00 -30.42
C GLU A 65 -42.25 33.18 -29.14
N ARG A 66 -43.44 33.21 -28.51
CA ARG A 66 -43.72 32.41 -27.31
C ARG A 66 -43.76 30.91 -27.57
N GLU A 67 -44.25 30.47 -28.72
CA GLU A 67 -44.20 29.06 -29.13
C GLU A 67 -42.76 28.58 -29.34
N ALA A 68 -41.89 29.42 -29.94
CA ALA A 68 -40.47 29.14 -30.10
C ALA A 68 -39.72 29.08 -28.75
N GLU A 69 -40.00 30.02 -27.82
CA GLU A 69 -39.46 29.98 -26.46
C GLU A 69 -39.91 28.72 -25.70
N LEU A 70 -41.19 28.33 -25.80
CA LEU A 70 -41.73 27.13 -25.15
C LEU A 70 -41.17 25.84 -25.75
N ALA A 71 -40.90 25.80 -27.06
CA ALA A 71 -40.19 24.69 -27.69
C ALA A 71 -38.76 24.57 -27.15
N ALA A 72 -37.99 25.67 -27.17
CA ALA A 72 -36.63 25.68 -26.63
C ALA A 72 -36.55 25.30 -25.14
N ALA A 73 -37.52 25.74 -24.32
CA ALA A 73 -37.60 25.37 -22.91
C ALA A 73 -37.92 23.86 -22.70
N ARG A 74 -38.76 23.27 -23.57
CA ARG A 74 -39.05 21.82 -23.56
C ARG A 74 -37.85 20.98 -23.96
N ASP A 75 -37.10 21.44 -24.97
CA ASP A 75 -35.87 20.77 -25.41
C ASP A 75 -34.79 20.82 -24.31
N GLN A 76 -34.62 21.98 -23.66
CA GLN A 76 -33.72 22.12 -22.50
C GLN A 76 -34.12 21.22 -21.33
N LEU A 77 -35.41 21.12 -20.99
CA LEU A 77 -35.88 20.24 -19.93
C LEU A 77 -35.64 18.76 -20.29
N THR A 78 -35.85 18.38 -21.55
CA THR A 78 -35.64 17.01 -22.04
C THR A 78 -34.15 16.64 -22.00
N ALA A 79 -33.26 17.55 -22.42
CA ALA A 79 -31.82 17.40 -22.30
C ALA A 79 -31.37 17.26 -20.84
N ALA A 80 -31.91 18.08 -19.93
CA ALA A 80 -31.59 18.03 -18.50
C ALA A 80 -32.06 16.71 -17.85
N LEU A 81 -33.25 16.21 -18.19
CA LEU A 81 -33.74 14.90 -17.73
C LEU A 81 -32.83 13.76 -18.22
N THR A 82 -32.44 13.79 -19.49
CA THR A 82 -31.52 12.80 -20.08
C THR A 82 -30.15 12.82 -19.37
N GLN A 83 -29.66 14.02 -19.00
CA GLN A 83 -28.42 14.17 -18.23
C GLN A 83 -28.54 13.59 -16.81
N VAL A 84 -29.68 13.81 -16.13
CA VAL A 84 -29.92 13.24 -14.80
C VAL A 84 -29.98 11.71 -14.85
N GLU A 85 -30.60 11.12 -15.88
CA GLU A 85 -30.61 9.67 -16.09
C GLU A 85 -29.19 9.10 -16.34
N ALA A 86 -28.36 9.80 -17.13
CA ALA A 86 -26.96 9.43 -17.36
C ALA A 86 -26.10 9.51 -16.09
N VAL A 87 -26.34 10.49 -15.21
CA VAL A 87 -25.68 10.60 -13.90
C VAL A 87 -26.14 9.49 -12.95
N ASN A 88 -27.45 9.22 -12.87
CA ASN A 88 -28.01 8.18 -12.01
C ASN A 88 -27.55 6.77 -12.39
N THR A 89 -27.48 6.47 -13.69
CA THR A 89 -26.95 5.18 -14.18
C THR A 89 -25.45 5.03 -13.89
N THR A 90 -24.67 6.10 -13.99
CA THR A 90 -23.26 6.12 -13.59
C THR A 90 -23.10 5.87 -12.08
N LEU A 91 -23.88 6.58 -11.25
CA LEU A 91 -23.85 6.44 -9.80
C LEU A 91 -24.24 5.02 -9.34
N ALA A 92 -25.26 4.41 -9.97
CA ALA A 92 -25.66 3.04 -9.70
C ALA A 92 -24.57 2.01 -10.06
N ARG A 93 -23.79 2.25 -11.13
CA ARG A 93 -22.63 1.40 -11.47
C ARG A 93 -21.55 1.48 -10.39
N GLU A 94 -21.16 2.70 -10.01
CA GLU A 94 -20.14 2.94 -8.98
C GLU A 94 -20.57 2.37 -7.60
N GLN A 95 -21.84 2.55 -7.22
CA GLN A 95 -22.39 1.95 -6.00
C GLN A 95 -22.33 0.42 -6.04
N GLY A 96 -22.73 -0.22 -7.15
CA GLY A 96 -22.65 -1.66 -7.31
C GLY A 96 -21.20 -2.20 -7.34
N GLU A 97 -20.23 -1.41 -7.78
CA GLU A 97 -18.80 -1.75 -7.70
C GLU A 97 -18.27 -1.64 -6.26
N LEU A 98 -18.66 -0.59 -5.52
CA LEU A 98 -18.33 -0.42 -4.10
C LEU A 98 -18.96 -1.51 -3.22
N GLU A 99 -20.21 -1.91 -3.47
CA GLU A 99 -20.88 -2.99 -2.73
C GLU A 99 -20.19 -4.35 -2.96
N ARG A 100 -19.80 -4.66 -4.20
CA ARG A 100 -18.99 -5.85 -4.51
C ARG A 100 -17.64 -5.82 -3.79
N ALA A 101 -16.91 -4.70 -3.89
CA ALA A 101 -15.62 -4.54 -3.23
C ALA A 101 -15.73 -4.68 -1.70
N ARG A 102 -16.83 -4.20 -1.11
CA ARG A 102 -17.12 -4.34 0.32
C ARG A 102 -17.46 -5.79 0.70
N ALA A 103 -18.29 -6.48 -0.09
CA ALA A 103 -18.63 -7.89 0.15
C ALA A 103 -17.38 -8.79 0.06
N ASP A 104 -16.53 -8.55 -0.95
CA ASP A 104 -15.23 -9.22 -1.09
C ASP A 104 -14.31 -8.95 0.11
N PHE A 105 -14.27 -7.71 0.60
CA PHE A 105 -13.48 -7.34 1.78
C PHE A 105 -14.01 -8.01 3.06
N GLU A 106 -15.34 -8.02 3.27
CA GLU A 106 -15.96 -8.68 4.42
C GLU A 106 -15.74 -10.20 4.38
N GLN A 107 -15.86 -10.86 3.21
CA GLN A 107 -15.49 -12.28 3.05
C GLN A 107 -14.00 -12.55 3.32
N ARG A 108 -13.08 -11.72 2.80
CA ARG A 108 -11.64 -11.86 3.09
C ARG A 108 -11.38 -11.73 4.59
N ARG A 109 -12.00 -10.74 5.25
CA ARG A 109 -11.86 -10.52 6.69
C ARG A 109 -12.47 -11.65 7.54
N GLU A 110 -13.54 -12.28 7.08
CA GLU A 110 -14.12 -13.45 7.75
C GLU A 110 -13.24 -14.69 7.59
N ARG A 111 -12.66 -14.92 6.40
CA ARG A 111 -11.62 -15.95 6.20
C ARG A 111 -10.42 -15.72 7.12
N VAL A 112 -9.87 -14.49 7.17
CA VAL A 112 -8.76 -14.12 8.06
C VAL A 112 -9.06 -14.43 9.54
N ARG A 113 -10.33 -14.30 9.96
CA ARG A 113 -10.77 -14.60 11.35
C ARG A 113 -10.93 -16.08 11.68
N ALA A 114 -11.02 -16.98 10.71
CA ALA A 114 -11.07 -18.40 11.00
C ALA A 114 -9.73 -18.83 11.63
N PRO A 115 -9.72 -19.58 12.76
CA PRO A 115 -8.47 -20.04 13.35
C PRO A 115 -7.75 -21.00 12.39
N MET A 116 -6.41 -20.97 12.38
CA MET A 116 -5.60 -21.93 11.62
C MET A 116 -6.00 -23.38 11.95
N PRO A 117 -6.18 -24.27 10.97
CA PRO A 117 -6.40 -25.69 11.22
C PRO A 117 -5.27 -26.27 12.08
N GLU A 118 -5.59 -27.16 13.00
CA GLU A 118 -4.64 -27.62 14.03
C GLU A 118 -3.34 -28.19 13.45
N GLY A 119 -3.42 -29.02 12.40
CA GLY A 119 -2.23 -29.54 11.72
C GLY A 119 -1.37 -28.46 11.07
N VAL A 120 -1.99 -27.41 10.51
CA VAL A 120 -1.27 -26.26 9.94
C VAL A 120 -0.61 -25.45 11.04
N ARG A 121 -1.32 -25.18 12.14
CA ARG A 121 -0.80 -24.48 13.32
C ARG A 121 0.42 -25.21 13.91
N LEU A 122 0.36 -26.55 14.03
CA LEU A 122 1.49 -27.35 14.52
C LEU A 122 2.71 -27.27 13.59
N VAL A 123 2.49 -27.21 12.28
CA VAL A 123 3.56 -27.02 11.29
C VAL A 123 4.14 -25.60 11.35
N VAL A 124 3.32 -24.57 11.50
CA VAL A 124 3.78 -23.18 11.72
C VAL A 124 4.65 -23.07 12.97
N VAL A 125 4.21 -23.65 14.10
CA VAL A 125 5.01 -23.69 15.34
C VAL A 125 6.34 -24.44 15.12
N ALA A 126 6.32 -25.56 14.39
CA ALA A 126 7.54 -26.30 14.08
C ALA A 126 8.52 -25.52 13.18
N ILE A 127 8.02 -24.70 12.25
CA ILE A 127 8.83 -23.79 11.43
C ILE A 127 9.44 -22.68 12.30
N ASP A 128 8.64 -22.04 13.15
CA ASP A 128 9.12 -21.00 14.07
C ASP A 128 10.19 -21.57 15.05
N GLU A 129 10.03 -22.81 15.53
CA GLU A 129 11.05 -23.53 16.32
C GLU A 129 12.37 -23.72 15.57
N CYS A 130 12.34 -24.16 14.31
CA CYS A 130 13.54 -24.34 13.49
C CYS A 130 14.20 -22.99 13.16
N LEU A 131 13.42 -21.97 12.80
CA LEU A 131 13.93 -20.61 12.56
C LEU A 131 14.61 -20.03 13.81
N ALA A 132 14.01 -20.20 14.98
CA ALA A 132 14.59 -19.72 16.24
C ALA A 132 15.89 -20.46 16.60
N ARG A 133 15.94 -21.79 16.40
CA ARG A 133 17.14 -22.63 16.61
C ARG A 133 18.31 -22.15 15.76
N ASP A 134 18.07 -21.86 14.49
CA ASP A 134 19.09 -21.40 13.53
C ASP A 134 19.40 -19.88 13.65
N GLY A 135 18.78 -19.18 14.62
CA GLY A 135 19.00 -17.75 14.87
C GLY A 135 18.29 -16.81 13.88
N LEU A 136 17.44 -17.35 13.01
CA LEU A 136 16.74 -16.67 11.91
C LEU A 136 15.46 -15.93 12.37
N ASN A 137 15.50 -15.35 13.57
CA ASN A 137 14.39 -14.65 14.25
C ASN A 137 13.81 -13.45 13.49
N GLY A 138 14.41 -13.05 12.36
CA GLY A 138 13.88 -12.02 11.48
C GLY A 138 12.64 -12.47 10.70
N ILE A 139 12.42 -13.78 10.54
CA ILE A 139 11.32 -14.34 9.75
C ILE A 139 10.28 -14.95 10.69
N LYS A 140 8.99 -14.71 10.38
CA LYS A 140 7.87 -15.26 11.13
C LYS A 140 6.69 -15.59 10.24
N LEU A 141 6.16 -16.80 10.37
CA LEU A 141 4.87 -17.15 9.76
C LEU A 141 3.74 -16.57 10.63
N LEU A 142 2.88 -15.75 10.04
CA LEU A 142 1.75 -15.13 10.73
C LEU A 142 0.48 -15.97 10.58
N ASP A 143 0.24 -16.50 9.38
CA ASP A 143 -0.96 -17.26 9.04
C ASP A 143 -0.69 -18.26 7.89
N ALA A 144 -1.47 -19.33 7.85
CA ALA A 144 -1.52 -20.30 6.76
C ALA A 144 -2.85 -21.06 6.79
N ARG A 145 -3.49 -21.28 5.63
CA ARG A 145 -4.85 -21.85 5.56
C ARG A 145 -4.89 -23.35 5.34
N ALA A 146 -3.91 -23.92 4.64
CA ALA A 146 -3.81 -25.37 4.43
C ALA A 146 -2.36 -25.83 4.23
N LEU A 147 -2.13 -27.12 4.44
CA LEU A 147 -0.95 -27.85 3.99
C LEU A 147 -1.42 -28.84 2.90
N ARG A 148 -0.89 -28.72 1.68
CA ARG A 148 -1.22 -29.59 0.53
C ARG A 148 -0.03 -29.68 -0.43
N ASP A 149 0.23 -30.87 -0.97
CA ASP A 149 1.25 -31.11 -2.02
C ASP A 149 2.66 -30.61 -1.63
N ASP A 150 3.03 -30.87 -0.37
CA ASP A 150 4.27 -30.45 0.29
C ASP A 150 4.49 -28.93 0.28
N ALA A 151 3.38 -28.17 0.34
CA ALA A 151 3.36 -26.72 0.38
C ALA A 151 2.32 -26.17 1.35
N LEU A 152 2.64 -25.05 2.02
CA LEU A 152 1.66 -24.26 2.74
C LEU A 152 0.88 -23.37 1.75
N ARG A 153 -0.42 -23.17 2.01
CA ARG A 153 -1.35 -22.45 1.13
C ARG A 153 -1.94 -21.23 1.80
N GLU A 154 -2.14 -20.16 1.03
CA GLU A 154 -2.66 -18.86 1.49
C GLU A 154 -1.91 -18.41 2.76
N VAL A 155 -0.61 -18.16 2.60
CA VAL A 155 0.31 -17.86 3.71
C VAL A 155 0.56 -16.36 3.88
N GLU A 156 0.78 -15.95 5.11
CA GLU A 156 1.34 -14.64 5.45
C GLU A 156 2.67 -14.82 6.20
N VAL A 157 3.74 -14.23 5.68
CA VAL A 157 5.09 -14.28 6.26
C VAL A 157 5.63 -12.87 6.43
N LEU A 158 6.11 -12.55 7.64
CA LEU A 158 6.79 -11.30 7.93
C LEU A 158 8.31 -11.53 7.94
N GLU A 159 9.02 -10.75 7.14
CA GLU A 159 10.47 -10.69 7.10
C GLU A 159 10.93 -9.32 7.64
N SER A 160 11.57 -9.31 8.80
CA SER A 160 12.17 -8.13 9.42
C SER A 160 13.59 -7.95 8.92
N GLY A 161 13.94 -6.74 8.46
CA GLY A 161 15.31 -6.39 8.11
C GLY A 161 16.24 -6.46 9.32
N ARG A 162 17.55 -6.64 9.06
CA ARG A 162 18.60 -6.75 10.10
C ARG A 162 18.72 -5.52 11.00
N ASP A 163 18.15 -4.39 10.61
CA ASP A 163 18.11 -3.14 11.38
C ASP A 163 16.83 -2.97 12.21
N HIS A 164 15.86 -3.89 12.06
CA HIS A 164 14.50 -3.82 12.61
C HIS A 164 13.71 -2.54 12.24
N ARG A 165 14.12 -1.81 11.20
CA ARG A 165 13.42 -0.60 10.69
C ARG A 165 12.69 -0.86 9.39
N SER A 166 13.16 -1.82 8.62
CA SER A 166 12.51 -2.33 7.41
C SER A 166 11.76 -3.63 7.73
N ALA A 167 10.61 -3.83 7.08
CA ALA A 167 9.85 -5.06 7.11
C ALA A 167 9.24 -5.33 5.73
N THR A 168 9.30 -6.58 5.28
CA THR A 168 8.62 -7.07 4.10
C THR A 168 7.51 -8.04 4.53
N LEU A 169 6.27 -7.76 4.17
CA LEU A 169 5.15 -8.70 4.36
C LEU A 169 4.89 -9.44 3.04
N TRP A 170 4.97 -10.76 3.08
CA TRP A 170 4.70 -11.65 1.97
C TRP A 170 3.32 -12.29 2.18
N THR A 171 2.40 -12.12 1.23
CA THR A 171 1.08 -12.77 1.21
C THR A 171 0.99 -13.60 -0.05
N ALA A 172 1.18 -14.92 0.06
CA ALA A 172 1.34 -15.81 -1.11
C ALA A 172 0.30 -16.94 -1.14
N GLU A 173 -0.05 -17.39 -2.35
CA GLU A 173 -0.97 -18.52 -2.54
C GLU A 173 -0.31 -19.86 -2.18
N GLU A 174 1.00 -19.96 -2.36
CA GLU A 174 1.79 -21.16 -2.12
C GLU A 174 3.18 -20.81 -1.56
N LEU A 175 3.62 -21.54 -0.53
CA LEU A 175 4.97 -21.51 0.03
C LEU A 175 5.56 -22.91 0.12
N ARG A 176 6.72 -23.12 -0.51
CA ARG A 176 7.51 -24.35 -0.45
C ARG A 176 8.86 -24.13 0.24
N PHE A 177 9.38 -25.19 0.86
CA PHE A 177 10.67 -25.21 1.53
C PHE A 177 11.60 -26.11 0.72
N ALA A 178 12.64 -25.54 0.10
CA ALA A 178 13.60 -26.28 -0.72
C ALA A 178 14.99 -26.20 -0.09
N LEU A 179 15.53 -27.33 0.39
CA LEU A 179 16.82 -27.42 1.06
C LEU A 179 17.89 -27.95 0.10
N ASP A 180 19.01 -27.25 -0.04
CA ASP A 180 20.22 -27.79 -0.63
C ASP A 180 21.14 -28.34 0.46
N ARG A 181 21.28 -29.67 0.52
CA ARG A 181 22.12 -30.36 1.49
C ARG A 181 23.61 -30.10 1.31
N ALA A 182 24.05 -29.77 0.08
CA ALA A 182 25.46 -29.56 -0.22
C ALA A 182 25.96 -28.22 0.36
N THR A 183 25.10 -27.20 0.37
CA THR A 183 25.41 -25.84 0.83
C THR A 183 24.87 -25.51 2.22
N GLY A 184 23.85 -26.22 2.70
CA GLY A 184 23.12 -25.85 3.92
C GLY A 184 22.28 -24.58 3.74
N GLU A 185 21.74 -24.38 2.53
CA GLU A 185 20.86 -23.27 2.20
C GLU A 185 19.41 -23.75 2.04
N LEU A 186 18.49 -23.08 2.74
CA LEU A 186 17.06 -23.32 2.66
C LEU A 186 16.37 -22.15 1.96
N ALA A 187 15.74 -22.42 0.83
CA ALA A 187 14.95 -21.46 0.08
C ALA A 187 13.46 -21.56 0.46
N LEU A 188 12.92 -20.46 1.00
CA LEU A 188 11.48 -20.26 1.19
C LEU A 188 10.90 -19.71 -0.12
N ARG A 189 10.26 -20.56 -0.93
CA ARG A 189 9.79 -20.22 -2.27
C ARG A 189 8.31 -19.84 -2.26
N PHE A 190 8.02 -18.59 -2.56
CA PHE A 190 6.68 -18.00 -2.61
C PHE A 190 6.16 -17.96 -4.05
N ARG A 191 4.88 -18.28 -4.26
CA ARG A 191 4.22 -18.20 -5.56
C ARG A 191 2.80 -17.67 -5.45
N GLY A 192 2.41 -16.81 -6.39
CA GLY A 192 1.11 -16.13 -6.38
C GLY A 192 1.01 -15.06 -5.28
N GLY A 193 -0.04 -14.25 -5.31
CA GLY A 193 -0.25 -13.18 -4.33
C GLY A 193 0.68 -11.96 -4.49
N THR A 194 1.00 -11.31 -3.37
CA THR A 194 1.65 -10.00 -3.30
C THR A 194 2.71 -9.92 -2.22
N VAL A 195 3.68 -9.03 -2.40
CA VAL A 195 4.66 -8.66 -1.39
C VAL A 195 4.63 -7.14 -1.17
N LEU A 196 4.53 -6.74 0.11
CA LEU A 196 4.52 -5.38 0.58
C LEU A 196 5.89 -5.06 1.18
N ARG A 197 6.66 -4.19 0.50
CA ARG A 197 7.99 -3.75 0.92
C ARG A 197 8.03 -2.22 0.93
N ASP A 198 8.52 -1.62 2.01
CA ASP A 198 8.64 -0.16 2.17
C ASP A 198 7.33 0.61 1.89
N GLY A 199 6.19 0.00 2.24
CA GLY A 199 4.85 0.55 1.99
C GLY A 199 4.31 0.36 0.55
N VAL A 200 5.12 -0.19 -0.37
CA VAL A 200 4.72 -0.48 -1.76
C VAL A 200 4.33 -1.94 -1.90
N SER A 201 3.07 -2.20 -2.28
CA SER A 201 2.61 -3.54 -2.65
C SER A 201 2.89 -3.81 -4.12
N ARG A 202 3.45 -4.98 -4.43
CA ARG A 202 3.66 -5.49 -5.79
C ARG A 202 3.24 -6.96 -5.88
N PRO A 203 2.80 -7.45 -7.04
CA PRO A 203 2.59 -8.88 -7.24
C PRO A 203 3.92 -9.64 -7.08
N ILE A 204 3.83 -10.89 -6.62
CA ILE A 204 4.96 -11.83 -6.63
C ILE A 204 5.13 -12.36 -8.07
N ASP A 205 6.38 -12.53 -8.51
CA ASP A 205 6.67 -13.02 -9.87
C ASP A 205 6.01 -14.39 -10.16
N PRO A 206 5.40 -14.63 -11.34
CA PRO A 206 4.83 -15.93 -11.69
C PRO A 206 5.80 -17.12 -11.67
N ALA A 207 7.11 -16.87 -11.87
CA ALA A 207 8.17 -17.87 -11.71
C ALA A 207 8.46 -18.21 -10.23
N GLY A 208 7.96 -17.38 -9.31
CA GLY A 208 8.18 -17.46 -7.87
C GLY A 208 9.33 -16.57 -7.39
N GLU A 209 9.23 -16.13 -6.15
CA GLU A 209 10.29 -15.42 -5.44
C GLU A 209 10.78 -16.23 -4.25
N SER A 210 11.94 -15.89 -3.69
CA SER A 210 12.53 -16.68 -2.60
C SER A 210 13.25 -15.84 -1.57
N ILE A 211 13.08 -16.20 -0.30
CA ILE A 211 13.99 -15.81 0.79
C ILE A 211 14.99 -16.96 0.94
N LEU A 212 16.29 -16.65 0.90
CA LEU A 212 17.37 -17.64 1.03
C LEU A 212 17.95 -17.59 2.45
N LEU A 213 17.96 -18.74 3.11
CA LEU A 213 18.40 -18.92 4.50
C LEU A 213 19.67 -19.75 4.52
N SER A 214 20.81 -19.11 4.72
CA SER A 214 22.11 -19.79 4.75
C SER A 214 22.47 -20.23 6.17
N GLY A 215 23.07 -21.41 6.31
CA GLY A 215 23.58 -21.91 7.59
C GLY A 215 22.53 -22.58 8.47
N VAL A 216 21.48 -23.14 7.87
CA VAL A 216 20.43 -23.89 8.59
C VAL A 216 20.92 -25.27 9.03
N ASP A 217 20.38 -25.79 10.14
CA ASP A 217 20.56 -27.18 10.56
C ASP A 217 19.68 -28.10 9.70
N GLY A 218 20.12 -28.34 8.46
CA GLY A 218 19.31 -29.03 7.45
C GLY A 218 18.77 -30.39 7.89
N GLU A 219 19.55 -31.17 8.65
CA GLU A 219 19.11 -32.49 9.15
C GLU A 219 17.96 -32.34 10.15
N HIS A 220 18.02 -31.32 11.00
CA HIS A 220 16.93 -30.99 11.92
C HIS A 220 15.67 -30.52 11.16
N TRP A 221 15.81 -29.70 10.12
CA TRP A 221 14.68 -29.28 9.27
C TRP A 221 14.00 -30.49 8.60
N GLU A 222 14.77 -31.40 7.99
CA GLU A 222 14.22 -32.62 7.39
C GLU A 222 13.55 -33.52 8.43
N GLN A 223 14.13 -33.66 9.63
CA GLN A 223 13.54 -34.46 10.72
C GLN A 223 12.25 -33.85 11.28
N ARG A 224 12.20 -32.52 11.44
CA ARG A 224 11.09 -31.80 12.08
C ARG A 224 9.91 -31.57 11.13
N LEU A 225 10.19 -31.41 9.82
CA LEU A 225 9.25 -31.03 8.78
C LEU A 225 9.33 -31.94 7.51
N PRO A 226 9.26 -33.28 7.66
CA PRO A 226 9.60 -34.24 6.60
C PRO A 226 8.68 -34.23 5.37
N SER A 227 7.45 -33.70 5.50
CA SER A 227 6.47 -33.57 4.41
C SER A 227 6.32 -32.12 3.91
N LEU A 228 7.33 -31.28 4.15
CA LEU A 228 7.32 -29.88 3.73
C LEU A 228 8.69 -29.45 3.18
N VAL A 229 9.78 -29.97 3.76
CA VAL A 229 11.14 -29.72 3.28
C VAL A 229 11.49 -30.67 2.15
N ILE A 230 11.55 -30.14 0.93
CA ILE A 230 12.03 -30.87 -0.25
C ILE A 230 13.54 -30.69 -0.34
N ALA A 231 14.29 -31.69 0.11
CA ALA A 231 15.74 -31.66 0.13
C ALA A 231 16.37 -32.26 -1.15
N ALA A 232 17.46 -31.63 -1.61
CA ALA A 232 18.25 -32.07 -2.76
C ALA A 232 19.74 -32.15 -2.44
N GLY A 233 20.48 -32.96 -3.20
CA GLY A 233 21.91 -33.18 -3.00
C GLY A 233 22.23 -34.16 -1.86
N GLU A 234 23.48 -34.10 -1.40
CA GLU A 234 24.03 -34.90 -0.30
C GLU A 234 24.69 -33.96 0.71
N TYR A 235 24.61 -34.27 2.01
CA TYR A 235 25.34 -33.50 3.00
C TYR A 235 26.85 -33.70 2.81
N PRO A 236 27.66 -32.64 2.84
CA PRO A 236 29.10 -32.78 2.66
C PRO A 236 29.69 -33.60 3.81
N VAL A 237 30.29 -34.75 3.49
CA VAL A 237 30.94 -35.68 4.44
C VAL A 237 32.27 -35.11 5.00
N THR A 238 32.48 -33.79 4.91
CA THR A 238 33.76 -33.14 5.15
C THR A 238 33.96 -32.76 6.61
N VAL A 239 35.23 -32.61 7.01
CA VAL A 239 35.62 -32.12 8.34
C VAL A 239 35.02 -30.74 8.64
N ALA A 240 34.78 -29.91 7.61
CA ALA A 240 34.10 -28.62 7.75
C ALA A 240 32.63 -28.75 8.21
N ALA A 241 31.90 -29.79 7.79
CA ALA A 241 30.55 -30.06 8.28
C ALA A 241 30.55 -30.48 9.76
N ARG A 242 31.62 -31.14 10.22
CA ARG A 242 31.84 -31.41 11.66
C ARG A 242 32.12 -30.12 12.43
N GLU A 243 32.90 -29.19 11.87
CA GLU A 243 33.12 -27.87 12.47
C GLU A 243 31.89 -26.96 12.46
N ALA A 244 30.99 -27.10 11.48
CA ALA A 244 29.70 -26.40 11.46
C ALA A 244 28.75 -26.94 12.54
N ARG A 245 28.71 -28.26 12.75
CA ARG A 245 27.97 -28.90 13.87
C ARG A 245 28.51 -28.57 15.27
N GLU A 246 29.74 -28.04 15.37
CA GLU A 246 30.31 -27.54 16.63
C GLU A 246 29.98 -26.06 16.91
N ALA A 247 29.30 -25.36 15.99
CA ALA A 247 28.76 -24.03 16.25
C ALA A 247 27.86 -24.06 17.49
N LEU A 248 28.11 -23.15 18.44
CA LEU A 248 27.21 -23.00 19.59
C LEU A 248 25.87 -22.47 19.12
N ASP A 249 24.79 -23.01 19.67
CA ASP A 249 23.45 -22.47 19.40
C ASP A 249 23.39 -20.98 19.83
N PRO A 250 22.56 -20.15 19.18
CA PRO A 250 22.53 -18.71 19.44
C PRO A 250 22.22 -18.35 20.90
N GLY A 251 21.43 -19.17 21.62
CA GLY A 251 21.09 -18.94 23.02
C GLY A 251 22.28 -19.21 23.96
N THR A 252 23.00 -20.31 23.74
CA THR A 252 24.24 -20.63 24.46
C THR A 252 25.34 -19.63 24.14
N MET A 253 25.46 -19.21 22.87
CA MET A 253 26.39 -18.15 22.46
C MET A 253 26.08 -16.83 23.17
N GLU A 254 24.82 -16.42 23.23
CA GLU A 254 24.39 -15.23 23.96
C GLU A 254 24.66 -15.34 25.48
N SER A 255 24.35 -16.48 26.09
CA SER A 255 24.63 -16.71 27.52
C SER A 255 26.12 -16.60 27.84
N TRP A 256 26.98 -17.15 27.00
CA TRP A 256 28.43 -17.02 27.14
C TRP A 256 28.91 -15.59 26.90
N ARG A 257 28.34 -14.89 25.91
CA ARG A 257 28.63 -13.48 25.63
C ARG A 257 28.35 -12.62 26.87
N VAL A 258 27.16 -12.76 27.46
CA VAL A 258 26.75 -12.02 28.67
C VAL A 258 27.64 -12.35 29.88
N ARG A 259 28.03 -13.62 30.08
CA ARG A 259 28.96 -14.02 31.15
C ARG A 259 30.33 -13.37 30.98
N LEU A 260 30.91 -13.47 29.79
CA LEU A 260 32.22 -12.89 29.49
C LEU A 260 32.20 -11.36 29.57
N GLU A 261 31.16 -10.69 29.07
CA GLU A 261 30.99 -9.24 29.22
C GLU A 261 30.83 -8.81 30.69
N THR A 262 30.11 -9.59 31.50
CA THR A 262 29.94 -9.32 32.94
C THR A 262 31.27 -9.44 33.68
N LEU A 263 32.05 -10.48 33.38
CA LEU A 263 33.40 -10.66 33.94
C LEU A 263 34.33 -9.50 33.53
N LEU A 264 34.29 -9.07 32.26
CA LEU A 264 35.09 -7.95 31.76
C LEU A 264 34.60 -6.58 32.27
N ALA A 265 33.34 -6.44 32.66
CA ALA A 265 32.79 -5.24 33.30
C ALA A 265 33.18 -5.13 34.78
N ASN A 266 33.33 -6.27 35.48
CA ASN A 266 33.88 -6.33 36.83
C ASN A 266 35.39 -6.01 36.85
N ALA A 267 36.09 -6.23 35.72
CA ALA A 267 37.48 -5.86 35.58
C ALA A 267 37.65 -4.34 35.46
N THR A 268 38.41 -3.73 36.37
CA THR A 268 38.63 -2.27 36.49
C THR A 268 39.61 -1.71 35.43
N THR A 269 39.50 -2.20 34.20
CA THR A 269 40.37 -1.88 33.05
C THR A 269 40.24 -0.45 32.51
N GLY A 270 39.33 0.37 33.06
CA GLY A 270 39.02 1.72 32.59
C GLY A 270 38.27 1.77 31.24
N LYS A 271 37.88 0.62 30.69
CA LYS A 271 37.14 0.47 29.43
C LYS A 271 35.90 -0.38 29.65
N ARG A 272 34.82 -0.06 28.94
CA ARG A 272 33.65 -0.92 28.84
C ARG A 272 33.85 -1.89 27.68
N TRP A 273 34.10 -3.16 27.97
CA TRP A 273 34.27 -4.18 26.94
C TRP A 273 32.92 -4.74 26.46
N ARG A 274 32.87 -5.05 25.17
CA ARG A 274 31.83 -5.86 24.54
C ARG A 274 32.47 -7.02 23.78
N VAL A 275 31.80 -8.15 23.76
CA VAL A 275 32.19 -9.34 22.99
C VAL A 275 31.40 -9.28 21.69
N GLY A 276 32.12 -9.26 20.56
CA GLY A 276 31.52 -9.12 19.23
C GLY A 276 30.95 -10.44 18.73
N ARG A 277 31.82 -11.30 18.20
CA ARG A 277 31.49 -12.66 17.77
C ARG A 277 32.46 -13.68 18.37
N PHE A 278 32.05 -14.94 18.41
CA PHE A 278 32.90 -16.13 18.47
C PHE A 278 32.11 -17.29 17.84
N ARG A 279 32.78 -18.32 17.32
CA ARG A 279 32.11 -19.40 16.57
C ARG A 279 31.78 -20.60 17.45
N ILE A 280 32.79 -21.12 18.16
CA ILE A 280 32.67 -22.31 19.02
C ILE A 280 33.36 -22.06 20.36
N LEU A 281 33.04 -22.90 21.34
CA LEU A 281 33.81 -23.05 22.58
C LEU A 281 34.49 -24.43 22.56
N ARG A 282 35.82 -24.46 22.68
CA ARG A 282 36.61 -25.71 22.71
C ARG A 282 37.76 -25.59 23.70
N ASP A 283 37.91 -26.56 24.60
CA ASP A 283 38.99 -26.64 25.59
C ASP A 283 39.17 -25.36 26.45
N ALA A 284 38.05 -24.73 26.86
CA ALA A 284 37.96 -23.43 27.53
C ALA A 284 38.41 -22.20 26.70
N TYR A 285 38.57 -22.34 25.38
CA TYR A 285 38.77 -21.22 24.45
C TYR A 285 37.51 -20.92 23.62
N PHE A 286 37.19 -19.64 23.51
CA PHE A 286 36.32 -19.07 22.49
C PHE A 286 37.09 -18.95 21.19
N VAL A 287 36.63 -19.62 20.14
CA VAL A 287 37.33 -19.70 18.86
C VAL A 287 36.78 -18.66 17.87
N ASP A 288 37.66 -18.08 17.05
CA ASP A 288 37.36 -17.02 16.09
C ASP A 288 36.70 -15.78 16.73
N ALA A 289 37.20 -15.42 17.91
CA ALA A 289 36.60 -14.43 18.80
C ALA A 289 36.98 -12.97 18.46
N SER A 290 36.07 -12.03 18.73
CA SER A 290 36.35 -10.58 18.71
C SER A 290 35.83 -9.86 19.95
N ILE A 291 36.55 -8.82 20.37
CA ILE A 291 36.18 -7.95 21.49
C ILE A 291 36.41 -6.48 21.15
N HIS A 292 35.64 -5.61 21.78
CA HIS A 292 35.61 -4.17 21.52
C HIS A 292 35.60 -3.42 22.85
N GLY A 293 36.67 -2.66 23.13
CA GLY A 293 36.83 -1.84 24.33
C GLY A 293 36.43 -0.40 24.04
N TYR A 294 35.40 0.07 24.72
CA TYR A 294 34.89 1.44 24.59
C TYR A 294 35.42 2.34 25.71
N GLY A 295 35.74 3.59 25.38
CA GLY A 295 36.13 4.63 26.33
C GLY A 295 34.96 5.13 27.19
N GLN A 296 35.26 6.05 28.12
CA GLN A 296 34.24 6.70 28.96
C GLN A 296 33.30 7.61 28.15
N ASP A 297 33.78 8.12 27.01
CA ASP A 297 33.03 8.84 25.99
C ASP A 297 32.10 7.93 25.15
N GLY A 298 32.18 6.61 25.34
CA GLY A 298 31.45 5.62 24.56
C GLY A 298 32.02 5.37 23.16
N LEU A 299 33.14 6.00 22.79
CA LEU A 299 33.81 5.75 21.51
C LEU A 299 34.62 4.46 21.54
N LEU A 300 34.83 3.85 20.37
CA LEU A 300 35.65 2.64 20.25
C LEU A 300 37.13 3.00 20.46
N ALA A 301 37.67 2.61 21.61
CA ALA A 301 39.05 2.89 21.98
C ALA A 301 40.00 1.75 21.56
N GLU A 302 39.54 0.51 21.61
CA GLU A 302 40.36 -0.67 21.29
C GLU A 302 39.49 -1.78 20.70
N SER A 303 40.05 -2.61 19.83
CA SER A 303 39.41 -3.88 19.46
C SER A 303 40.43 -4.97 19.23
N ALA A 304 40.05 -6.22 19.50
CA ALA A 304 40.85 -7.37 19.18
C ALA A 304 40.05 -8.39 18.35
N SER A 305 40.75 -9.13 17.52
CA SER A 305 40.23 -10.32 16.84
C SER A 305 41.28 -11.41 16.98
N ALA A 306 40.92 -12.56 17.53
CA ALA A 306 41.85 -13.63 17.88
C ALA A 306 41.28 -14.98 17.45
N ARG A 307 42.12 -15.87 16.94
CA ARG A 307 41.71 -17.23 16.62
C ARG A 307 41.24 -17.97 17.87
N ARG A 308 41.84 -17.67 19.03
CA ARG A 308 41.45 -18.23 20.32
C ARG A 308 41.47 -17.13 21.38
N LEU A 309 40.45 -17.09 22.23
CA LEU A 309 40.32 -16.20 23.39
C LEU A 309 39.98 -17.07 24.60
N ALA A 310 40.64 -16.87 25.74
CA ALA A 310 40.35 -17.59 26.97
C ALA A 310 40.53 -16.68 28.20
N ILE A 311 39.95 -17.11 29.33
CA ILE A 311 40.24 -16.52 30.64
C ILE A 311 41.35 -17.36 31.27
N GLU A 312 42.54 -16.77 31.38
CA GLU A 312 43.70 -17.37 32.02
C GLU A 312 43.75 -16.99 33.50
N ILE A 313 43.93 -17.97 34.38
CA ILE A 313 44.10 -17.76 35.82
C ILE A 313 45.52 -18.15 36.25
N ASP A 314 46.13 -17.27 37.03
CA ASP A 314 47.39 -17.50 37.72
C ASP A 314 47.07 -17.67 39.21
N ARG A 315 47.08 -18.93 39.68
CA ARG A 315 46.66 -19.26 41.05
C ARG A 315 47.67 -18.80 42.09
N ASP A 316 48.95 -18.93 41.80
CA ASP A 316 50.03 -18.58 42.71
C ASP A 316 50.22 -17.05 42.79
N GLY A 317 50.10 -16.36 41.66
CA GLY A 317 50.07 -14.90 41.58
C GLY A 317 48.72 -14.26 41.94
N GLY A 318 47.66 -15.06 42.12
CA GLY A 318 46.31 -14.59 42.42
C GLY A 318 45.70 -13.69 41.33
N SER A 319 46.13 -13.81 40.07
CA SER A 319 45.79 -12.87 39.00
C SER A 319 44.97 -13.53 37.88
N VAL A 320 44.22 -12.71 37.14
CA VAL A 320 43.39 -13.14 36.02
C VAL A 320 43.71 -12.30 34.79
N ALA A 321 43.79 -12.95 33.62
CA ALA A 321 44.03 -12.30 32.34
C ALA A 321 43.03 -12.80 31.29
N LEU A 322 42.67 -11.92 30.36
CA LEU A 322 42.12 -12.32 29.07
C LEU A 322 43.29 -12.67 28.14
N LEU A 323 43.43 -13.95 27.81
CA LEU A 323 44.40 -14.43 26.83
C LEU A 323 43.78 -14.35 25.43
N LEU A 324 44.52 -13.78 24.48
CA LEU A 324 44.19 -13.73 23.06
C LEU A 324 45.34 -14.38 22.29
N GLU A 325 45.07 -15.33 21.41
CA GLU A 325 46.08 -16.04 20.59
C GLU A 325 45.78 -15.90 19.09
N ASP A 326 46.85 -15.87 18.27
CA ASP A 326 46.80 -15.84 16.80
C ASP A 326 45.79 -14.82 16.26
N GLY A 327 46.17 -13.53 16.30
CA GLY A 327 45.19 -12.47 16.10
C GLY A 327 45.77 -11.10 15.81
N VAL A 328 44.93 -10.10 16.05
CA VAL A 328 45.19 -8.70 15.77
C VAL A 328 44.57 -7.83 16.85
N LEU A 329 45.35 -6.88 17.36
CA LEU A 329 44.94 -5.86 18.32
C LEU A 329 45.00 -4.47 17.65
N ARG A 330 43.91 -3.72 17.70
CA ARG A 330 43.78 -2.38 17.09
C ARG A 330 43.59 -1.34 18.18
N LYS A 331 44.49 -0.36 18.22
CA LYS A 331 44.55 0.72 19.20
C LYS A 331 44.64 2.08 18.50
N PRO A 332 44.39 3.20 19.19
CA PRO A 332 44.63 4.52 18.64
C PRO A 332 46.15 4.66 18.42
N GLY A 333 46.57 4.79 17.17
CA GLY A 333 47.98 4.79 16.77
C GLY A 333 48.47 3.56 16.01
N GLY A 334 47.69 2.48 15.89
CA GLY A 334 48.05 1.39 14.98
C GLY A 334 47.40 0.02 15.21
N GLU A 335 47.78 -0.91 14.34
CA GLU A 335 47.46 -2.33 14.42
C GLU A 335 48.69 -3.12 14.90
N THR A 336 48.49 -4.12 15.77
CA THR A 336 49.55 -4.96 16.34
C THR A 336 49.14 -6.41 16.24
N THR A 337 49.96 -7.23 15.59
CA THR A 337 49.73 -8.68 15.48
C THR A 337 49.89 -9.36 16.84
N ILE A 338 48.94 -10.23 17.19
CA ILE A 338 48.97 -11.08 18.37
C ILE A 338 49.59 -12.43 17.98
N PRO A 339 50.74 -12.83 18.56
CA PRO A 339 51.41 -14.09 18.23
C PRO A 339 50.69 -15.32 18.83
N ALA A 340 51.12 -16.52 18.41
CA ALA A 340 50.67 -17.80 18.95
C ALA A 340 50.94 -17.97 20.46
N THR A 341 51.95 -17.31 21.02
CA THR A 341 52.23 -17.27 22.48
C THR A 341 51.22 -16.43 23.27
N GLY A 342 50.37 -15.70 22.54
CA GLY A 342 49.28 -14.89 23.02
C GLY A 342 49.65 -13.53 23.60
N TYR A 343 48.67 -12.64 23.57
CA TYR A 343 48.63 -11.36 24.29
C TYR A 343 47.75 -11.52 25.52
N ARG A 344 48.24 -11.06 26.68
CA ARG A 344 47.54 -11.15 27.97
C ARG A 344 47.11 -9.76 28.41
N MET A 345 45.80 -9.53 28.49
CA MET A 345 45.23 -8.34 29.11
C MET A 345 44.82 -8.67 30.54
N LEU A 346 45.54 -8.13 31.52
CA LEU A 346 45.19 -8.29 32.93
C LEU A 346 43.78 -7.75 33.23
N LEU A 347 43.03 -8.45 34.07
CA LEU A 347 41.69 -8.12 34.52
C LEU A 347 41.72 -7.70 36.01
N PRO A 348 42.20 -6.49 36.34
CA PRO A 348 42.30 -6.04 37.72
C PRO A 348 40.91 -6.00 38.37
N GLY A 349 40.82 -6.35 39.66
CA GLY A 349 39.55 -6.43 40.39
C GLY A 349 38.77 -7.74 40.20
N VAL A 350 39.19 -8.62 39.30
CA VAL A 350 38.65 -9.99 39.16
C VAL A 350 39.61 -10.96 39.86
N THR A 351 39.11 -11.75 40.82
CA THR A 351 39.91 -12.83 41.43
C THR A 351 39.81 -14.13 40.63
N PRO A 352 40.75 -15.08 40.77
CA PRO A 352 40.64 -16.40 40.13
C PRO A 352 39.33 -17.13 40.48
N ARG A 353 38.78 -16.90 41.68
CA ARG A 353 37.47 -17.43 42.06
C ARG A 353 36.34 -16.81 41.25
N ASP A 354 36.29 -15.49 41.12
CA ASP A 354 35.25 -14.80 40.36
C ASP A 354 35.28 -15.23 38.88
N ALA A 355 36.49 -15.43 38.34
CA ALA A 355 36.69 -15.97 37.00
C ALA A 355 36.14 -17.40 36.84
N ILE A 356 36.47 -18.31 37.77
CA ILE A 356 35.94 -19.68 37.79
C ILE A 356 34.41 -19.68 37.90
N ASP A 357 33.85 -18.91 38.83
CA ASP A 357 32.40 -18.87 39.10
C ASP A 357 31.63 -18.24 37.91
N ALA A 358 32.13 -17.16 37.31
CA ALA A 358 31.51 -16.52 36.14
C ALA A 358 31.57 -17.40 34.88
N MET A 359 32.70 -18.06 34.64
CA MET A 359 32.96 -18.89 33.47
C MET A 359 32.52 -20.36 33.65
N LEU A 360 31.89 -20.71 34.78
CA LEU A 360 31.49 -22.09 35.12
C LEU A 360 32.65 -23.10 35.04
N GLY A 361 33.85 -22.68 35.45
CA GLY A 361 35.08 -23.47 35.37
C GLY A 361 35.78 -23.47 34.01
N LEU A 362 35.27 -22.78 32.99
CA LEU A 362 35.95 -22.59 31.71
C LEU A 362 37.04 -21.50 31.81
N VAL A 363 38.11 -21.85 32.50
CA VAL A 363 39.33 -21.08 32.62
C VAL A 363 40.51 -21.97 32.28
N ILE A 364 41.61 -21.37 31.82
CA ILE A 364 42.88 -22.07 31.62
C ILE A 364 43.85 -21.70 32.73
N ASP A 365 44.52 -22.71 33.30
CA ASP A 365 45.58 -22.47 34.29
C ASP A 365 46.86 -22.00 33.60
N ARG A 366 47.38 -20.86 34.03
CA ARG A 366 48.74 -20.41 33.68
C ARG A 366 49.75 -21.39 34.27
N ARG A 367 50.67 -21.88 33.43
CA ARG A 367 51.79 -22.75 33.80
C ARG A 367 53.10 -21.98 33.84
#